data_AF-A0A7W1FYR5-F1
#
_entry.id   AF-A0A7W1FYR5-F1
#
_cell.length_a   1.000
_cell.length_b   1.000
_cell.length_c   1.000
_cell.angle_alpha   90.00
_cell.angle_beta   90.00
_cell.angle_gamma   90.00
#
_symmetry.space_group_name_H-M   'P 1'
#
loop_
_entity.id
_entity.type
_entity.pdbx_description
1 polymer ?
#
loop_
_entity_poly.entity_id
_entity_poly.type
_entity_poly.pdbx_seq_one_letter_code
_entity_poly.pdbx_strand_id
1 'polypeptide(L)'
;HQAYKQYIDAYPLAKEIHEAQQHYASSLFQSSTKNNTIEEFEQFIKEEPKSPFIIEAENSIYSLSTINETISEYHHFIKKYPNNRNVETAWRNIYTASTMDYKTETLLQFKKDFPDYPFSDINQEVELSKKELLVARENNKWGFIDKLGHIAIPCIYEWVDNFSQGLAECGLNEKSGFINKAGKLIIPFMYEEVEPFNQGFSIVKQNNQYGIINKTGKLVLPFEYDEISEFAEGYATVAKNGKYGYINKT
;
A
#
# COMPACT_ATOMS: atom_id res chain seq x y z
N HIS A 1 12.21 -30.23 -14.62
CA HIS A 1 11.55 -30.80 -13.42
C HIS A 1 11.55 -32.35 -13.38
N GLN A 2 11.32 -33.08 -14.48
CA GLN A 2 11.21 -34.57 -14.44
C GLN A 2 12.43 -35.31 -13.83
N ALA A 3 13.66 -34.88 -14.12
CA ALA A 3 14.87 -35.48 -13.53
C ALA A 3 14.93 -35.32 -12.00
N TYR A 4 14.55 -34.15 -11.47
CA TYR A 4 14.47 -33.93 -10.03
C TYR A 4 13.36 -34.75 -9.39
N LYS A 5 12.21 -34.89 -10.05
CA LYS A 5 11.11 -35.76 -9.58
C LYS A 5 11.58 -37.21 -9.42
N GLN A 6 12.21 -37.75 -10.46
CA GLN A 6 12.76 -39.11 -10.44
C GLN A 6 13.78 -39.29 -9.31
N TYR A 7 14.65 -38.30 -9.07
CA TYR A 7 15.60 -38.33 -7.97
C TYR A 7 14.92 -38.32 -6.60
N ILE A 8 13.92 -37.44 -6.40
CA ILE A 8 13.16 -37.34 -5.15
C ILE A 8 12.44 -38.65 -4.84
N ASP A 9 11.81 -39.26 -5.84
CA ASP A 9 11.08 -40.51 -5.70
C ASP A 9 12.02 -41.70 -5.41
N ALA A 10 13.21 -41.72 -6.03
CA ALA A 10 14.17 -42.80 -5.89
C ALA A 10 15.01 -42.72 -4.59
N TYR A 11 15.27 -41.51 -4.08
CA TYR A 11 16.18 -41.29 -2.95
C TYR A 11 15.61 -40.36 -1.87
N PRO A 12 14.46 -40.69 -1.25
CA PRO A 12 13.76 -39.79 -0.32
C PRO A 12 14.52 -39.47 0.98
N LEU A 13 15.56 -40.26 1.31
CA LEU A 13 16.42 -40.07 2.49
C LEU A 13 17.81 -39.50 2.14
N ALA A 14 18.02 -39.10 0.87
CA ALA A 14 19.28 -38.49 0.47
C ALA A 14 19.51 -37.15 1.17
N LYS A 15 20.78 -36.81 1.39
CA LYS A 15 21.15 -35.55 2.04
C LYS A 15 20.71 -34.34 1.21
N GLU A 16 20.67 -34.49 -0.10
CA GLU A 16 20.34 -33.46 -1.09
C GLU A 16 18.82 -33.35 -1.36
N ILE A 17 17.96 -34.11 -0.65
CA ILE A 17 16.53 -34.21 -0.96
C ILE A 17 15.81 -32.85 -0.91
N HIS A 18 16.15 -32.01 0.07
CA HIS A 18 15.56 -30.68 0.20
C HIS A 18 15.93 -29.76 -0.96
N GLU A 19 17.18 -29.81 -1.41
CA GLU A 19 17.66 -29.03 -2.55
C GLU A 19 16.98 -29.52 -3.84
N ALA A 20 16.88 -30.84 -4.04
CA ALA A 20 16.18 -31.42 -5.17
C ALA A 20 14.69 -31.02 -5.21
N GLN A 21 14.02 -30.99 -4.06
CA GLN A 21 12.63 -30.52 -3.93
C GLN A 21 12.47 -29.05 -4.32
N GLN A 22 13.42 -28.19 -3.91
CA GLN A 22 13.40 -26.78 -4.29
C GLN A 22 13.62 -26.59 -5.80
N HIS A 23 14.61 -27.26 -6.38
CA HIS A 23 14.86 -27.20 -7.84
C HIS A 23 13.71 -27.79 -8.65
N TYR A 24 13.08 -28.87 -8.17
CA TYR A 24 11.86 -29.42 -8.76
C TYR A 24 10.75 -28.37 -8.78
N ALA A 25 10.41 -27.81 -7.61
CA ALA A 25 9.32 -26.85 -7.48
C ALA A 25 9.56 -25.59 -8.35
N SER A 26 10.79 -25.06 -8.35
CA SER A 26 11.15 -23.89 -9.16
C SER A 26 11.06 -24.19 -10.66
N SER A 27 11.60 -25.32 -11.10
CA SER A 27 11.56 -25.71 -12.51
C SER A 27 10.14 -26.01 -12.97
N LEU A 28 9.31 -26.62 -12.11
CA LEU A 28 7.91 -26.89 -12.41
C LEU A 28 7.13 -25.60 -12.57
N PHE A 29 7.22 -24.68 -11.60
CA PHE A 29 6.59 -23.37 -11.66
C PHE A 29 6.94 -22.63 -12.96
N GLN A 30 8.23 -22.47 -13.25
CA GLN A 30 8.70 -21.80 -14.48
C GLN A 30 8.16 -22.46 -15.77
N SER A 31 8.08 -23.79 -15.81
CA SER A 31 7.57 -24.50 -16.98
C SER A 31 6.04 -24.41 -17.11
N SER A 32 5.31 -24.42 -16.00
CA SER A 32 3.85 -24.36 -15.96
C SER A 32 3.30 -22.96 -16.18
N THR A 33 4.08 -21.91 -15.90
CA THR A 33 3.67 -20.50 -16.00
C THR A 33 4.48 -19.73 -17.05
N LYS A 34 4.92 -20.43 -18.10
CA LYS A 34 5.88 -19.91 -19.08
C LYS A 34 5.37 -18.69 -19.84
N ASN A 35 4.07 -18.64 -20.14
CA ASN A 35 3.48 -17.56 -20.93
C ASN A 35 2.94 -16.42 -20.06
N ASN A 36 3.05 -16.55 -18.73
CA ASN A 36 2.65 -15.53 -17.77
C ASN A 36 1.17 -15.14 -17.92
N THR A 37 0.29 -16.14 -18.05
CA THR A 37 -1.17 -15.92 -18.13
C THR A 37 -1.86 -16.28 -16.82
N ILE A 38 -3.02 -15.67 -16.57
CA ILE A 38 -3.83 -15.93 -15.37
C ILE A 38 -4.20 -17.42 -15.30
N GLU A 39 -4.60 -18.02 -16.42
CA GLU A 39 -5.04 -19.42 -16.49
C GLU A 39 -3.92 -20.39 -16.10
N GLU A 40 -2.68 -20.09 -16.47
CA GLU A 40 -1.51 -20.90 -16.10
C GLU A 40 -1.27 -20.86 -14.58
N PHE A 41 -1.36 -19.67 -13.96
CA PHE A 41 -1.21 -19.54 -12.51
C PHE A 41 -2.38 -20.18 -11.75
N GLU A 42 -3.61 -20.04 -12.23
CA GLU A 42 -4.79 -20.72 -11.67
C GLU A 42 -4.62 -22.24 -11.71
N GLN A 43 -4.17 -22.78 -12.86
CA GLN A 43 -3.92 -24.21 -13.02
C GLN A 43 -2.79 -24.68 -12.10
N PHE A 44 -1.70 -23.92 -11.98
CA PHE A 44 -0.60 -24.23 -11.07
C PHE A 44 -1.04 -24.31 -9.61
N ILE A 45 -1.82 -23.33 -9.12
CA ILE A 45 -2.34 -23.32 -7.75
C ILE A 45 -3.23 -24.56 -7.49
N LYS A 46 -4.02 -24.94 -8.48
CA LYS A 46 -4.91 -26.11 -8.41
C LYS A 46 -4.14 -27.43 -8.37
N GLU A 47 -3.10 -27.57 -9.19
CA GLU A 47 -2.30 -28.80 -9.30
C GLU A 47 -1.28 -28.96 -8.17
N GLU A 48 -0.70 -27.86 -7.70
CA GLU A 48 0.42 -27.85 -6.75
C GLU A 48 0.15 -26.97 -5.51
N PRO A 49 -0.98 -27.17 -4.77
CA PRO A 49 -1.44 -26.28 -3.69
C PRO A 49 -0.50 -26.18 -2.48
N LYS A 50 0.51 -27.05 -2.40
CA LYS A 50 1.54 -27.05 -1.33
C LYS A 50 2.88 -26.51 -1.80
N SER A 51 2.96 -26.04 -3.04
CA SER A 51 4.19 -25.50 -3.59
C SER A 51 4.65 -24.25 -2.83
N PRO A 52 5.96 -24.05 -2.62
CA PRO A 52 6.48 -22.80 -2.09
C PRO A 52 6.19 -21.59 -3.01
N PHE A 53 5.79 -21.81 -4.26
CA PHE A 53 5.50 -20.77 -5.24
C PHE A 53 4.02 -20.36 -5.32
N ILE A 54 3.16 -20.83 -4.41
CA ILE A 54 1.74 -20.40 -4.38
C ILE A 54 1.62 -18.90 -4.20
N ILE A 55 2.43 -18.31 -3.33
CA ILE A 55 2.46 -16.86 -3.10
C ILE A 55 2.82 -16.10 -4.38
N GLU A 56 3.83 -16.58 -5.10
CA GLU A 56 4.28 -15.99 -6.36
C GLU A 56 3.16 -16.04 -7.40
N ALA A 57 2.48 -17.20 -7.53
CA ALA A 57 1.34 -17.38 -8.42
C ALA A 57 0.18 -16.44 -8.08
N GLU A 58 -0.19 -16.33 -6.78
CA GLU A 58 -1.25 -15.42 -6.32
C GLU A 58 -0.93 -13.94 -6.61
N ASN A 59 0.33 -13.55 -6.46
CA ASN A 59 0.81 -12.20 -6.77
C ASN A 59 0.78 -11.92 -8.28
N SER A 60 1.15 -12.90 -9.10
CA SER A 60 1.06 -12.77 -10.56
C SER A 60 -0.40 -12.65 -11.03
N ILE A 61 -1.32 -13.44 -10.46
CA ILE A 61 -2.75 -13.32 -10.77
C ILE A 61 -3.25 -11.91 -10.42
N TYR A 62 -2.91 -11.38 -9.24
CA TYR A 62 -3.28 -10.03 -8.85
C TYR A 62 -2.73 -9.00 -9.84
N SER A 63 -1.43 -9.02 -10.11
CA SER A 63 -0.76 -8.07 -10.98
C SER A 63 -1.33 -8.05 -12.40
N LEU A 64 -1.62 -9.23 -12.96
CA LEU A 64 -2.24 -9.38 -14.27
C LEU A 64 -3.72 -8.96 -14.28
N SER A 65 -4.45 -9.21 -13.19
CA SER A 65 -5.86 -8.85 -13.07
C SER A 65 -6.10 -7.36 -12.86
N THR A 66 -5.07 -6.61 -12.43
CA THR A 66 -5.18 -5.20 -12.04
C THR A 66 -4.16 -4.33 -12.76
N ILE A 67 -3.82 -4.66 -14.01
CA ILE A 67 -2.73 -4.04 -14.75
C ILE A 67 -2.92 -2.53 -14.98
N ASN A 68 -4.17 -2.07 -15.13
CA ASN A 68 -4.48 -0.65 -15.32
C ASN A 68 -4.81 0.06 -14.00
N GLU A 69 -4.68 -0.65 -12.87
CA GLU A 69 -4.94 -0.16 -11.51
C GLU A 69 -6.32 0.53 -11.36
N THR A 70 -7.33 0.07 -12.11
CA THR A 70 -8.68 0.66 -12.04
C THR A 70 -9.53 0.09 -10.91
N ILE A 71 -10.45 0.89 -10.39
CA ILE A 71 -11.42 0.46 -9.37
C ILE A 71 -12.20 -0.79 -9.83
N SER A 72 -12.61 -0.84 -11.09
CA SER A 72 -13.36 -1.96 -11.65
C SER A 72 -12.54 -3.25 -11.68
N GLU A 73 -11.26 -3.18 -12.04
CA GLU A 73 -10.36 -4.34 -12.04
C GLU A 73 -10.11 -4.87 -10.64
N TYR A 74 -9.82 -3.98 -9.67
CA TYR A 74 -9.66 -4.38 -8.28
C TYR A 74 -10.92 -5.07 -7.74
N HIS A 75 -12.09 -4.50 -8.02
CA HIS A 75 -13.36 -5.06 -7.54
C HIS A 75 -13.66 -6.40 -8.23
N HIS A 76 -13.40 -6.53 -9.53
CA HIS A 76 -13.51 -7.80 -10.24
C HIS A 76 -12.58 -8.87 -9.66
N PHE A 77 -11.32 -8.52 -9.40
CA PHE A 77 -10.34 -9.40 -8.77
C PHE A 77 -10.82 -9.90 -7.40
N ILE A 78 -11.33 -9.01 -6.54
CA ILE A 78 -11.86 -9.38 -5.21
C ILE A 78 -13.01 -10.38 -5.33
N LYS A 79 -13.94 -10.15 -6.25
CA LYS A 79 -15.08 -11.07 -6.46
C LYS A 79 -14.65 -12.41 -7.02
N LYS A 80 -13.65 -12.44 -7.91
CA LYS A 80 -13.16 -13.67 -8.54
C LYS A 80 -12.27 -14.49 -7.59
N TYR A 81 -11.44 -13.84 -6.78
CA TYR A 81 -10.44 -14.49 -5.91
C TYR A 81 -10.54 -14.05 -4.44
N PRO A 82 -11.68 -14.28 -3.74
CA PRO A 82 -11.91 -13.76 -2.39
C PRO A 82 -10.92 -14.27 -1.33
N ASN A 83 -10.21 -15.37 -1.58
CA ASN A 83 -9.20 -15.95 -0.68
C ASN A 83 -7.76 -15.61 -1.06
N ASN A 84 -7.54 -14.88 -2.17
CA ASN A 84 -6.19 -14.51 -2.57
C ASN A 84 -5.62 -13.51 -1.56
N ARG A 85 -4.35 -13.70 -1.19
CA ARG A 85 -3.64 -12.84 -0.23
C ARG A 85 -3.68 -11.33 -0.53
N ASN A 86 -3.87 -10.94 -1.80
CA ASN A 86 -3.88 -9.56 -2.25
C ASN A 86 -5.28 -8.89 -2.20
N VAL A 87 -6.31 -9.59 -1.73
CA VAL A 87 -7.68 -9.04 -1.60
C VAL A 87 -7.71 -7.80 -0.70
N GLU A 88 -6.97 -7.82 0.41
CA GLU A 88 -6.86 -6.64 1.27
C GLU A 88 -6.24 -5.45 0.53
N THR A 89 -5.15 -5.68 -0.21
CA THR A 89 -4.49 -4.66 -1.02
C THR A 89 -5.44 -4.07 -2.06
N ALA A 90 -6.18 -4.92 -2.78
CA ALA A 90 -7.17 -4.49 -3.77
C ALA A 90 -8.25 -3.58 -3.13
N TRP A 91 -8.79 -3.97 -1.98
CA TRP A 91 -9.76 -3.16 -1.25
C TRP A 91 -9.19 -1.81 -0.80
N ARG A 92 -7.95 -1.80 -0.30
CA ARG A 92 -7.26 -0.56 0.09
C ARG A 92 -7.04 0.37 -1.11
N ASN A 93 -6.77 -0.18 -2.28
CA ASN A 93 -6.64 0.60 -3.51
C ASN A 93 -7.98 1.18 -3.96
N ILE A 94 -9.07 0.41 -3.93
CA ILE A 94 -10.43 0.92 -4.20
C ILE A 94 -10.77 2.06 -3.24
N TYR A 95 -10.57 1.85 -1.93
CA TYR A 95 -10.83 2.88 -0.92
C TYR A 95 -10.05 4.16 -1.22
N THR A 96 -8.73 4.05 -1.36
CA THR A 96 -7.84 5.18 -1.61
C THR A 96 -8.21 5.95 -2.87
N ALA A 97 -8.51 5.24 -3.97
CA ALA A 97 -8.90 5.86 -5.22
C ALA A 97 -10.27 6.56 -5.14
N SER A 98 -11.20 6.00 -4.37
CA SER A 98 -12.58 6.52 -4.26
C SER A 98 -12.70 7.68 -3.28
N THR A 99 -11.84 7.74 -2.25
CA THR A 99 -11.96 8.68 -1.13
C THR A 99 -10.73 9.57 -0.99
N MET A 100 -10.07 9.88 -2.11
CA MET A 100 -8.81 10.63 -2.14
C MET A 100 -8.91 12.00 -1.45
N ASP A 101 -9.99 12.74 -1.69
CA ASP A 101 -10.21 14.06 -1.08
C ASP A 101 -10.70 14.00 0.37
N TYR A 102 -11.12 12.80 0.83
CA TYR A 102 -11.69 12.54 2.14
C TYR A 102 -12.91 13.41 2.49
N LYS A 103 -13.69 13.82 1.48
CA LYS A 103 -14.95 14.54 1.71
C LYS A 103 -16.04 13.60 2.19
N THR A 104 -16.98 14.16 2.93
CA THR A 104 -18.14 13.40 3.44
C THR A 104 -18.93 12.77 2.30
N GLU A 105 -19.12 13.49 1.20
CA GLU A 105 -19.87 13.03 0.02
C GLU A 105 -19.18 11.84 -0.66
N THR A 106 -17.85 11.88 -0.80
CA THR A 106 -17.08 10.79 -1.43
C THR A 106 -17.05 9.54 -0.54
N LEU A 107 -16.94 9.70 0.78
CA LEU A 107 -17.06 8.60 1.75
C LEU A 107 -18.46 7.96 1.74
N LEU A 108 -19.52 8.76 1.68
CA LEU A 108 -20.90 8.27 1.59
C LEU A 108 -21.17 7.55 0.27
N GLN A 109 -20.63 8.05 -0.84
CA GLN A 109 -20.74 7.40 -2.14
C GLN A 109 -19.97 6.08 -2.16
N PHE A 110 -18.75 6.05 -1.62
CA PHE A 110 -17.97 4.81 -1.45
C PHE A 110 -18.75 3.75 -0.65
N LYS A 111 -19.35 4.15 0.48
CA LYS A 111 -20.19 3.25 1.30
C LYS A 111 -21.34 2.63 0.51
N LYS A 112 -21.94 3.41 -0.41
CA LYS A 112 -23.04 2.94 -1.26
C LYS A 112 -22.56 1.99 -2.34
N ASP A 113 -21.41 2.29 -2.96
CA ASP A 113 -20.87 1.52 -4.08
C ASP A 113 -20.20 0.22 -3.64
N PHE A 114 -19.62 0.19 -2.42
CA PHE A 114 -18.88 -0.95 -1.86
C PHE A 114 -19.38 -1.31 -0.46
N PRO A 115 -20.63 -1.80 -0.32
CA PRO A 115 -21.22 -2.11 0.98
C PRO A 115 -20.55 -3.29 1.71
N ASP A 116 -19.69 -4.05 1.03
CA ASP A 116 -18.94 -5.20 1.53
C ASP A 116 -17.49 -4.88 1.90
N TYR A 117 -17.08 -3.60 1.93
CA TYR A 117 -15.75 -3.19 2.37
C TYR A 117 -15.49 -3.60 3.84
N PRO A 118 -14.44 -4.38 4.14
CA PRO A 118 -14.33 -5.06 5.44
C PRO A 118 -13.44 -4.36 6.49
N PHE A 119 -12.73 -3.27 6.16
CA PHE A 119 -11.60 -2.81 6.98
C PHE A 119 -11.84 -1.57 7.86
N SER A 120 -12.77 -0.70 7.49
CA SER A 120 -13.06 0.48 8.30
C SER A 120 -14.54 0.59 8.61
N ASP A 121 -14.82 1.11 9.81
CA ASP A 121 -16.15 1.63 10.08
C ASP A 121 -16.29 2.95 9.31
N ILE A 122 -16.68 2.83 8.05
CA ILE A 122 -16.92 3.98 7.17
C ILE A 122 -17.90 4.96 7.82
N ASN A 123 -18.80 4.52 8.71
CA ASN A 123 -19.67 5.44 9.45
C ASN A 123 -18.88 6.33 10.39
N GLN A 124 -17.93 5.75 11.12
CA GLN A 124 -17.03 6.52 11.99
C GLN A 124 -16.21 7.52 11.15
N GLU A 125 -15.69 7.11 10.00
CA GLU A 125 -14.94 8.00 9.10
C GLU A 125 -15.80 9.14 8.55
N VAL A 126 -17.06 8.86 8.18
CA VAL A 126 -18.04 9.88 7.78
C VAL A 126 -18.36 10.87 8.90
N GLU A 127 -18.39 10.42 10.15
CA GLU A 127 -18.57 11.33 11.29
C GLU A 127 -17.31 12.16 11.56
N LEU A 128 -16.12 11.56 11.41
CA LEU A 128 -14.83 12.24 11.57
C LEU A 128 -14.57 13.23 10.42
N SER A 129 -15.01 12.96 9.19
CA SER A 129 -14.82 13.87 8.06
C SER A 129 -15.50 15.21 8.30
N LYS A 130 -16.65 15.21 8.98
CA LYS A 130 -17.42 16.40 9.38
C LYS A 130 -16.78 17.19 10.52
N LYS A 131 -15.89 16.57 11.29
CA LYS A 131 -15.22 17.23 12.41
C LYS A 131 -14.04 18.05 11.94
N GLU A 132 -13.98 19.27 12.43
CA GLU A 132 -12.78 20.10 12.38
C GLU A 132 -11.96 19.79 13.63
N LEU A 133 -10.73 19.36 13.42
CA LEU A 133 -9.78 19.08 14.49
C LEU A 133 -8.72 20.17 14.45
N LEU A 134 -8.46 20.78 15.60
CA LEU A 134 -7.49 21.84 15.75
C LEU A 134 -6.24 21.29 16.44
N VAL A 135 -5.07 21.73 15.98
CA VAL A 135 -3.80 21.37 16.61
C VAL A 135 -3.76 21.95 18.03
N ALA A 136 -3.36 21.12 18.99
CA ALA A 136 -3.19 21.51 20.38
C ALA A 136 -1.83 21.05 20.91
N ARG A 137 -1.32 21.77 21.91
CA ARG A 137 -0.05 21.45 22.58
C ARG A 137 -0.25 21.38 24.08
N GLU A 138 0.14 20.27 24.68
CA GLU A 138 0.10 20.02 26.12
C GLU A 138 1.41 19.33 26.54
N ASN A 139 2.03 19.77 27.65
CA ASN A 139 3.26 19.17 28.17
C ASN A 139 4.40 19.02 27.13
N ASN A 140 4.58 20.04 26.28
CA ASN A 140 5.54 20.03 25.16
C ASN A 140 5.31 18.97 24.08
N LYS A 141 4.15 18.31 24.07
CA LYS A 141 3.74 17.36 23.03
C LYS A 141 2.50 17.87 22.31
N TRP A 142 2.33 17.44 21.08
CA TRP A 142 1.27 17.88 20.18
C TRP A 142 0.23 16.78 19.96
N GLY A 143 -1.00 17.21 19.77
CA GLY A 143 -2.17 16.36 19.50
C GLY A 143 -3.27 17.19 18.86
N PHE A 144 -4.52 16.72 18.95
CA PHE A 144 -5.65 17.39 18.34
C PHE A 144 -6.84 17.49 19.29
N ILE A 145 -7.52 18.63 19.26
CA ILE A 145 -8.76 18.89 20.00
C ILE A 145 -9.92 19.11 19.05
N ASP A 146 -11.14 18.86 19.53
CA ASP A 146 -12.35 19.32 18.86
C ASP A 146 -12.60 20.83 19.11
N LYS A 147 -13.65 21.38 18.48
CA LYS A 147 -14.04 22.79 18.65
C LYS A 147 -14.47 23.17 20.07
N LEU A 148 -14.78 22.19 20.92
CA LEU A 148 -15.14 22.40 22.32
C LEU A 148 -13.91 22.34 23.24
N GLY A 149 -12.74 22.04 22.70
CA GLY A 149 -11.49 21.91 23.44
C GLY A 149 -11.25 20.52 24.05
N HIS A 150 -12.08 19.52 23.71
CA HIS A 150 -11.84 18.16 24.17
C HIS A 150 -10.73 17.50 23.35
N ILE A 151 -9.82 16.77 24.00
CA ILE A 151 -8.78 15.99 23.33
C ILE A 151 -9.44 14.92 22.46
N ALA A 152 -9.28 15.07 21.15
CA ALA A 152 -9.70 14.09 20.14
C ALA A 152 -8.58 13.09 19.83
N ILE A 153 -7.34 13.58 19.76
CA ILE A 153 -6.14 12.77 19.58
C ILE A 153 -5.12 13.20 20.66
N PRO A 154 -4.60 12.27 21.47
CA PRO A 154 -3.70 12.58 22.59
C PRO A 154 -2.48 13.41 22.19
N CYS A 155 -2.06 14.32 23.07
CA CYS A 155 -0.84 15.09 22.93
C CYS A 155 0.41 14.24 23.23
N ILE A 156 0.83 13.43 22.26
CA ILE A 156 1.99 12.51 22.40
C ILE A 156 3.08 12.74 21.35
N TYR A 157 2.81 13.53 20.31
CA TYR A 157 3.71 13.74 19.19
C TYR A 157 4.72 14.86 19.46
N GLU A 158 5.87 14.80 18.83
CA GLU A 158 6.90 15.86 18.92
C GLU A 158 6.51 17.10 18.13
N TRP A 159 5.77 16.91 17.05
CA TRP A 159 5.10 17.93 16.24
C TRP A 159 4.00 17.26 15.41
N VAL A 160 3.02 18.05 14.98
CA VAL A 160 1.96 17.64 14.05
C VAL A 160 1.66 18.80 13.10
N ASP A 161 1.15 18.50 11.91
CA ASP A 161 0.50 19.48 11.03
C ASP A 161 -1.01 19.20 10.91
N ASN A 162 -1.74 20.12 10.32
CA ASN A 162 -3.16 20.05 10.09
C ASN A 162 -3.55 18.86 9.20
N PHE A 163 -4.79 18.40 9.34
CA PHE A 163 -5.32 17.38 8.46
C PHE A 163 -5.48 17.91 7.02
N SER A 164 -4.85 17.23 6.07
CA SER A 164 -5.08 17.38 4.62
C SER A 164 -5.52 16.03 4.05
N GLN A 165 -6.59 16.03 3.24
CA GLN A 165 -7.11 14.80 2.63
C GLN A 165 -7.34 13.66 3.66
N GLY A 166 -7.74 13.98 4.88
CA GLY A 166 -8.02 13.00 5.95
C GLY A 166 -6.82 12.46 6.72
N LEU A 167 -5.60 12.86 6.35
CA LEU A 167 -4.37 12.48 7.04
C LEU A 167 -3.66 13.70 7.61
N ALA A 168 -3.02 13.54 8.77
CA ALA A 168 -2.14 14.53 9.36
C ALA A 168 -0.73 13.96 9.44
N GLU A 169 0.24 14.80 9.11
CA GLU A 169 1.65 14.51 9.32
C GLU A 169 1.98 14.64 10.80
N CYS A 170 2.74 13.69 11.34
CA CYS A 170 3.17 13.71 12.73
C CYS A 170 4.62 13.22 12.87
N GLY A 171 5.33 13.77 13.87
CA GLY A 171 6.65 13.32 14.28
C GLY A 171 6.63 12.55 15.60
N LEU A 172 7.33 11.42 15.64
CA LEU A 172 7.57 10.66 16.86
C LEU A 172 8.94 9.97 16.79
N ASN A 173 9.76 10.13 17.84
CA ASN A 173 11.11 9.56 17.91
C ASN A 173 11.99 9.98 16.72
N GLU A 174 11.98 11.28 16.37
CA GLU A 174 12.77 11.83 15.23
C GLU A 174 12.42 11.21 13.86
N LYS A 175 11.24 10.59 13.75
CA LYS A 175 10.72 10.02 12.50
C LYS A 175 9.32 10.55 12.18
N SER A 176 9.06 10.71 10.90
CA SER A 176 7.81 11.21 10.36
C SER A 176 6.93 10.08 9.83
N GLY A 177 5.61 10.28 9.95
CA GLY A 177 4.58 9.37 9.48
C GLY A 177 3.22 10.07 9.41
N PHE A 178 2.16 9.32 9.17
CA PHE A 178 0.81 9.88 9.00
C PHE A 178 -0.21 9.17 9.86
N ILE A 179 -1.08 9.96 10.49
CA ILE A 179 -2.26 9.47 11.22
C ILE A 179 -3.55 9.92 10.55
N ASN A 180 -4.64 9.17 10.75
CA ASN A 180 -5.97 9.61 10.34
C ASN A 180 -6.68 10.42 11.45
N LYS A 181 -7.88 10.93 11.17
CA LYS A 181 -8.71 11.68 12.14
C LYS A 181 -9.15 10.89 13.37
N ALA A 182 -8.97 9.57 13.39
CA ALA A 182 -9.19 8.73 14.58
C ALA A 182 -7.92 8.57 15.43
N GLY A 183 -6.79 9.19 15.03
CA GLY A 183 -5.49 9.02 15.67
C GLY A 183 -4.79 7.70 15.32
N LYS A 184 -5.31 6.93 14.34
CA LYS A 184 -4.70 5.69 13.91
C LYS A 184 -3.52 5.97 12.98
N LEU A 185 -2.39 5.33 13.24
CA LEU A 185 -1.23 5.32 12.36
C LEU A 185 -1.57 4.64 11.03
N ILE A 186 -1.50 5.39 9.93
CA ILE A 186 -1.73 4.90 8.56
C ILE A 186 -0.41 4.62 7.88
N ILE A 187 0.55 5.53 8.01
CA ILE A 187 1.91 5.37 7.48
C ILE A 187 2.87 5.42 8.67
N PRO A 188 3.70 4.38 8.89
CA PRO A 188 4.58 4.28 10.05
C PRO A 188 5.55 5.46 10.20
N PHE A 189 5.96 5.74 11.44
CA PHE A 189 7.05 6.68 11.76
C PHE A 189 8.39 6.08 11.34
N MET A 190 8.74 6.19 10.06
CA MET A 190 9.95 5.60 9.50
C MET A 190 10.75 6.54 8.59
N TYR A 191 10.14 7.65 8.17
CA TYR A 191 10.79 8.62 7.29
C TYR A 191 11.53 9.68 8.08
N GLU A 192 12.57 10.25 7.48
CA GLU A 192 13.31 11.39 8.04
C GLU A 192 12.47 12.67 7.93
N GLU A 193 11.84 12.86 6.77
CA GLU A 193 10.97 13.99 6.45
C GLU A 193 9.83 13.47 5.56
N VAL A 194 8.65 14.09 5.67
CA VAL A 194 7.55 13.89 4.73
C VAL A 194 6.92 15.24 4.41
N GLU A 195 6.23 15.32 3.28
CA GLU A 195 5.44 16.49 2.90
C GLU A 195 3.94 16.19 2.99
N PRO A 196 3.07 17.20 3.16
CA PRO A 196 1.63 17.00 3.18
C PRO A 196 1.11 16.29 1.93
N PHE A 197 0.07 15.48 2.09
CA PHE A 197 -0.57 14.83 0.94
C PHE A 197 -1.18 15.86 -0.01
N ASN A 198 -0.74 15.80 -1.26
CA ASN A 198 -1.27 16.59 -2.37
C ASN A 198 -1.66 15.65 -3.51
N GLN A 199 -2.91 15.77 -3.99
CA GLN A 199 -3.48 14.92 -5.04
C GLN A 199 -3.21 13.40 -4.87
N GLY A 200 -3.25 12.90 -3.63
CA GLY A 200 -3.06 11.48 -3.31
C GLY A 200 -1.60 11.01 -3.12
N PHE A 201 -0.63 11.91 -3.24
CA PHE A 201 0.80 11.61 -3.09
C PHE A 201 1.46 12.45 -2.00
N SER A 202 2.53 11.93 -1.42
CA SER A 202 3.40 12.63 -0.48
C SER A 202 4.85 12.34 -0.85
N ILE A 203 5.67 13.39 -0.84
CA ILE A 203 7.12 13.28 -0.99
C ILE A 203 7.69 12.90 0.37
N VAL A 204 8.56 11.91 0.38
CA VAL A 204 9.13 11.37 1.62
C VAL A 204 10.62 11.19 1.47
N LYS A 205 11.34 11.35 2.59
CA LYS A 205 12.80 11.24 2.64
C LYS A 205 13.23 10.08 3.50
N GLN A 206 14.18 9.30 2.99
CA GLN A 206 14.80 8.21 3.71
C GLN A 206 16.25 8.05 3.23
N ASN A 207 17.20 7.91 4.16
CA ASN A 207 18.62 7.78 3.86
C ASN A 207 19.15 8.93 3.00
N ASN A 208 18.74 10.18 3.27
CA ASN A 208 19.07 11.38 2.49
C ASN A 208 18.63 11.36 1.01
N GLN A 209 17.72 10.47 0.61
CA GLN A 209 17.14 10.45 -0.73
C GLN A 209 15.62 10.60 -0.64
N TYR A 210 15.04 11.22 -1.67
CA TYR A 210 13.61 11.43 -1.79
C TYR A 210 12.96 10.35 -2.65
N GLY A 211 11.76 9.99 -2.25
CA GLY A 211 10.83 9.14 -3.00
C GLY A 211 9.42 9.69 -2.87
N ILE A 212 8.46 9.03 -3.52
CA ILE A 212 7.04 9.39 -3.45
C ILE A 212 6.25 8.19 -2.97
N ILE A 213 5.33 8.40 -2.04
CA ILE A 213 4.36 7.40 -1.60
C ILE A 213 2.94 7.84 -1.92
N ASN A 214 2.05 6.87 -2.05
CA ASN A 214 0.60 7.12 -2.07
C ASN A 214 0.02 7.11 -0.63
N LYS A 215 -1.29 7.37 -0.48
CA LYS A 215 -1.99 7.36 0.83
C LYS A 215 -2.01 6.00 1.55
N THR A 216 -1.64 4.90 0.88
CA THR A 216 -1.48 3.59 1.52
C THR A 216 -0.04 3.37 2.04
N GLY A 217 0.88 4.30 1.78
CA GLY A 217 2.30 4.16 2.08
C GLY A 217 3.09 3.34 1.05
N LYS A 218 2.48 2.95 -0.08
CA LYS A 218 3.19 2.24 -1.16
C LYS A 218 4.11 3.24 -1.86
N LEU A 219 5.37 2.86 -2.06
CA LEU A 219 6.30 3.62 -2.89
C LEU A 219 5.81 3.64 -4.34
N VAL A 220 5.65 4.84 -4.86
CA VAL A 220 5.34 5.18 -6.25
C VAL A 220 6.64 5.53 -6.97
N LEU A 221 7.52 6.29 -6.31
CA LEU A 221 8.90 6.51 -6.77
C LEU A 221 9.89 6.06 -5.71
N PRO A 222 10.94 5.31 -6.11
CA PRO A 222 11.95 4.82 -5.17
C PRO A 222 12.82 5.96 -4.64
N PHE A 223 13.48 5.69 -3.50
CA PHE A 223 14.45 6.59 -2.86
C PHE A 223 15.74 6.67 -3.68
N GLU A 224 15.73 7.43 -4.76
CA GLU A 224 16.88 7.57 -5.66
C GLU A 224 17.12 9.00 -6.12
N TYR A 225 16.34 9.96 -5.62
CA TYR A 225 16.36 11.35 -6.03
C TYR A 225 16.97 12.23 -4.95
N ASP A 226 17.76 13.21 -5.38
CA ASP A 226 18.37 14.19 -4.48
C ASP A 226 17.34 15.25 -4.04
N GLU A 227 16.39 15.57 -4.93
CA GLU A 227 15.26 16.49 -4.70
C GLU A 227 14.05 16.09 -5.56
N ILE A 228 12.86 16.35 -5.05
CA ILE A 228 11.58 16.23 -5.76
C ILE A 228 10.75 17.47 -5.42
N SER A 229 10.18 18.16 -6.41
CA SER A 229 9.25 19.26 -6.17
C SER A 229 7.82 18.76 -5.96
N GLU A 230 6.97 19.57 -5.36
CA GLU A 230 5.53 19.32 -5.37
C GLU A 230 4.97 19.12 -6.79
N PHE A 231 3.89 18.34 -6.89
CA PHE A 231 3.17 18.19 -8.14
C PHE A 231 2.37 19.45 -8.49
N ALA A 232 2.64 20.02 -9.66
CA ALA A 232 1.89 21.10 -10.28
C ALA A 232 1.46 20.67 -11.69
N GLU A 233 0.18 20.86 -12.02
CA GLU A 233 -0.39 20.51 -13.34
C GLU A 233 -0.12 19.06 -13.78
N GLY A 234 0.04 18.14 -12.82
CA GLY A 234 0.31 16.72 -13.08
C GLY A 234 1.79 16.36 -13.26
N TYR A 235 2.71 17.31 -13.11
CA TYR A 235 4.15 17.10 -13.20
C TYR A 235 4.86 17.51 -11.92
N ALA A 236 6.00 16.89 -11.65
CA ALA A 236 6.96 17.33 -10.64
C ALA A 236 8.37 17.33 -11.25
N THR A 237 9.23 18.24 -10.80
CA THR A 237 10.65 18.22 -11.17
C THR A 237 11.41 17.31 -10.21
N VAL A 238 12.39 16.59 -10.74
CA VAL A 238 13.29 15.75 -9.96
C VAL A 238 14.74 16.10 -10.24
N ALA A 239 15.58 16.01 -9.22
CA ALA A 239 17.02 16.08 -9.34
C ALA A 239 17.65 14.72 -9.00
N LYS A 240 18.58 14.25 -9.83
CA LYS A 240 19.38 13.05 -9.57
C LYS A 240 20.79 13.21 -10.11
N ASN A 241 21.79 13.10 -9.25
CA ASN A 241 23.21 13.29 -9.55
C ASN A 241 23.48 14.62 -10.29
N GLY A 242 22.85 15.70 -9.83
CA GLY A 242 22.99 17.05 -10.42
C GLY A 242 22.31 17.24 -11.79
N LYS A 243 21.49 16.28 -12.25
CA LYS A 243 20.66 16.40 -13.46
C LYS A 243 19.21 16.58 -13.09
N TYR A 244 18.50 17.39 -13.87
CA TYR A 244 17.09 17.69 -13.66
C TYR A 244 16.22 16.98 -14.71
N GLY A 245 15.03 16.55 -14.30
CA GLY A 245 14.01 15.97 -15.17
C GLY A 245 12.60 16.29 -14.67
N TYR A 246 11.61 15.89 -15.46
CA TYR A 246 10.20 15.93 -15.05
C TYR A 246 9.67 14.51 -14.92
N ILE A 247 8.87 14.29 -13.89
CA ILE A 247 8.07 13.09 -13.69
C ILE A 247 6.59 13.49 -13.79
N ASN A 248 5.74 12.55 -14.20
CA ASN A 248 4.29 12.70 -14.10
C ASN A 248 3.73 11.53 -13.26
N LYS A 249 2.42 11.42 -13.19
CA LYS A 249 1.71 10.44 -12.33
C LYS A 249 1.65 9.00 -12.89
N THR A 250 2.33 8.69 -14.00
CA THR A 250 2.23 7.44 -14.77
C THR A 250 3.58 6.96 -15.26
#